data_AF-A0A7C3B0E7-F1
#
_entry.id   AF-A0A7C3B0E7-F1
#
_cell.length_a   1.000
_cell.length_b   1.000
_cell.length_c   1.000
_cell.angle_alpha   90.00
_cell.angle_beta   90.00
_cell.angle_gamma   90.00
#
_symmetry.space_group_name_H-M   'P 1'
#
loop_
_entity.id
_entity.type
_entity.pdbx_description
1 polymer ?
#
loop_
_entity_poly.entity_id
_entity_poly.type
_entity_poly.pdbx_seq_one_letter_code
_entity_poly.pdbx_strand_id
1 'polypeptide(L)' 'MIASGMGSRARSLFQQNRIGAIIGSIESDPEKAVLSYLDDELTTSEDICNY' A
#
# COMPACT_ATOMS: atom_id res chain seq x y z
N MET A 1 -0.11 4.52 -5.55
CA MET A 1 0.72 3.35 -5.94
C MET A 1 0.42 2.21 -4.98
N ILE A 2 0.15 1.01 -5.48
CA ILE A 2 -0.04 -0.20 -4.64
C ILE A 2 1.24 -1.02 -4.74
N ALA A 3 1.82 -1.39 -3.59
CA ALA A 3 3.02 -2.21 -3.53
C ALA A 3 2.95 -3.16 -2.34
N SER A 4 3.51 -4.36 -2.48
CA SER A 4 3.62 -5.31 -1.36
C SER A 4 4.65 -4.87 -0.32
N GLY A 5 5.64 -4.05 -0.69
CA GLY A 5 6.64 -3.52 0.23
C GLY A 5 7.29 -2.25 -0.30
N MET A 6 7.65 -1.35 0.61
CA MET A 6 8.35 -0.11 0.29
C MET A 6 9.33 0.24 1.41
N GLY A 7 10.59 0.52 1.05
CA GLY A 7 11.59 0.96 2.03
C GLY A 7 11.24 2.33 2.64
N SER A 8 11.66 2.56 3.88
CA SER A 8 11.39 3.79 4.65
C SER A 8 11.79 5.07 3.91
N ARG A 9 12.92 5.05 3.20
CA ARG A 9 13.39 6.18 2.37
C ARG A 9 12.43 6.50 1.21
N ALA A 10 11.92 5.47 0.53
CA ALA A 10 10.95 5.65 -0.54
C ALA A 10 9.61 6.14 0.03
N ARG A 11 9.10 5.54 1.12
CA ARG A 11 7.88 6.01 1.79
C ARG A 11 7.93 7.49 2.15
N SER A 12 9.07 7.95 2.70
CA SER A 12 9.28 9.37 3.02
C SER A 12 9.27 10.26 1.77
N LEU A 13 9.89 9.85 0.67
CA LEU A 13 9.84 10.60 -0.59
C LEU A 13 8.43 10.69 -1.16
N PHE A 14 7.66 9.60 -1.12
CA PHE A 14 6.28 9.61 -1.61
C PHE A 14 5.38 10.52 -0.75
N GLN A 15 5.53 10.47 0.58
CA GLN A 15 4.82 11.38 1.50
C GLN A 15 5.19 12.85 1.27
N GLN A 16 6.48 13.17 1.10
CA GLN A 16 6.95 14.52 0.81
C GLN A 16 6.38 15.05 -0.52
N ASN A 17 6.25 14.18 -1.52
CA ASN A 17 5.68 14.53 -2.83
C ASN A 17 4.14 14.46 -2.86
N ARG A 18 3.47 14.26 -1.72
CA ARG A 18 1.99 14.10 -1.60
C ARG A 18 1.44 12.97 -2.48
N ILE A 19 2.23 11.93 -2.71
CA ILE A 19 1.83 10.75 -3.47
C ILE A 19 1.31 9.70 -2.49
N GLY A 20 0.03 9.34 -2.64
CA GLY A 20 -0.57 8.24 -1.89
C GLY A 20 0.04 6.89 -2.29
N ALA A 21 0.66 6.21 -1.33
CA ALA A 21 1.17 4.86 -1.49
C ALA A 21 0.49 3.93 -0.50
N ILE A 22 -0.05 2.82 -1.01
CA ILE A 22 -0.66 1.74 -0.24
C ILE A 22 0.37 0.62 -0.22
N ILE A 23 0.86 0.33 0.98
CA ILE A 23 1.93 -0.65 1.20
C ILE A 23 1.32 -1.83 1.94
N GLY A 24 1.73 -3.04 1.57
CA GLY A 24 1.28 -4.28 2.22
C GLY A 24 0.17 -5.00 1.46
N SER A 25 -0.06 -4.71 0.17
CA SER A 25 -1.00 -5.52 -0.63
C SER A 25 -0.58 -6.99 -0.60
N ILE A 26 -1.44 -7.83 -0.02
CA ILE A 26 -1.29 -9.29 -0.01
C ILE A 26 -1.69 -9.85 -1.38
N GLU A 27 -2.59 -9.16 -2.08
CA GLU A 27 -2.99 -9.50 -3.43
C GLU A 27 -1.84 -9.33 -4.41
N SER A 28 -1.50 -10.45 -5.06
CA SER A 28 -0.42 -10.54 -6.07
C SER A 28 -0.91 -10.25 -7.48
N ASP A 29 -2.23 -10.32 -7.69
CA ASP A 29 -2.89 -9.99 -8.94
C ASP A 29 -3.21 -8.48 -8.95
N PRO A 30 -2.63 -7.69 -9.87
CA PRO A 30 -2.86 -6.25 -9.92
C PRO A 30 -4.31 -5.89 -10.23
N GLU A 31 -5.05 -6.69 -11.00
CA GLU A 31 -6.46 -6.42 -11.28
C GLU A 31 -7.30 -6.59 -10.02
N LYS A 32 -7.08 -7.68 -9.28
CA LYS A 32 -7.75 -7.90 -7.99
C LYS A 32 -7.38 -6.86 -6.95
N ALA A 33 -6.11 -6.49 -6.85
CA ALA A 33 -5.67 -5.46 -5.91
C ALA A 33 -6.33 -4.10 -6.19
N VAL A 34 -6.56 -3.75 -7.46
CA VAL A 34 -7.29 -2.54 -7.83
C VAL A 34 -8.79 -2.68 -7.54
N LEU A 35 -9.40 -3.82 -7.88
CA LEU A 35 -10.82 -4.06 -7.59
C LEU A 35 -11.11 -4.01 -6.09
N SER A 36 -10.37 -4.77 -5.28
CA SER A 36 -10.50 -4.74 -3.82
C SER A 36 -10.22 -3.36 -3.24
N TYR A 37 -9.34 -2.56 -3.83
CA TYR A 37 -9.13 -1.17 -3.41
C TYR A 37 -10.36 -0.29 -3.70
N LEU A 38 -10.99 -0.48 -4.85
CA LEU A 38 -12.21 0.24 -5.21
C LEU A 38 -13.41 -0.18 -4.34
N ASP A 39 -13.45 -1.45 -3.94
CA ASP A 39 -14.48 -2.01 -3.06
C ASP A 39 -14.21 -1.77 -1.55
N ASP A 40 -13.12 -1.09 -1.19
CA ASP A 40 -12.66 -0.88 0.21
C ASP A 40 -12.37 -2.20 0.97
N GLU A 41 -12.19 -3.30 0.24
CA GLU A 41 -11.88 -4.64 0.73
C GLU A 41 -10.39 -5.02 0.57
N LEU A 42 -9.55 -4.06 0.17
CA LEU A 42 -8.13 -4.32 -0.05
C LEU A 42 -7.46 -4.75 1.26
N THR A 43 -7.16 -6.03 1.34
CA THR A 43 -6.41 -6.57 2.47
C THR A 43 -4.96 -6.14 2.35
N THR A 44 -4.58 -5.19 3.19
CA THR A 44 -3.18 -4.82 3.38
C THR A 44 -2.68 -5.50 4.65
N SER A 45 -1.45 -6.04 4.61
CA SER A 45 -0.74 -6.35 5.84
C SER A 45 -0.37 -5.01 6.48
N GLU A 46 -1.29 -4.43 7.24
CA GLU A 46 -1.04 -3.20 7.97
C GLU A 46 0.20 -3.39 8.82
N ASP A 47 1.14 -2.47 8.61
CA ASP A 47 2.38 -2.33 9.36
C ASP A 47 2.00 -2.00 10.81
N ILE A 48 1.83 -3.05 11.63
CA ILE A 48 1.59 -2.99 13.08
C ILE A 48 2.81 -2.37 13.76
N CYS A 49 2.98 -1.06 13.60
CA CYS A 49 3.88 -0.24 14.40
C CYS A 49 3.03 0.83 15.09
N ASN A 50 2.18 0.37 16.00
CA ASN A 50 1.48 1.22 16.96
C ASN A 50 1.69 0.62 18.36
N TYR A 51 2.88 0.85 18.92
CA TYR A 51 3.14 0.93 20.36
C TYR A 51 4.42 1.75 20.60
#